data_AF-A0A662WV62-F1
#
_entry.id   AF-A0A662WV62-F1
#
_cell.length_a   1.000
_cell.length_b   1.000
_cell.length_c   1.000
_cell.angle_alpha   90.00
_cell.angle_beta   90.00
_cell.angle_gamma   90.00
#
_symmetry.space_group_name_H-M   'P 1'
#
loop_
_entity.id
_entity.type
_entity.pdbx_description
1 polymer ?
#
loop_
_entity_poly.entity_id
_entity_poly.type
_entity_poly.pdbx_seq_one_letter_code
_entity_poly.pdbx_strand_id
1 'polypeptide(L)'
;RVNTLKAAVDAGAAPAQRKKARQSLGEAKQQADGASSSLVDLVTLLHHQLIPFLEPQDLVKLLACCSHSLKQDLRDTIATAGLVRYYRRDSVHFGNKCNGDWHQLVPTSTQGARGRCACNWDTHTRQEIVPKELPLPKILDARAHLLEAMCLVYEGIQPHCFTVLQIARGFQHMQYGTLQPVVFSLAAALEKEQRTASNSNEEELTIDTDDVEELVRLMDSVELGMGFRFFSSRDEKRSPANVFEAHWRGIQVDLATDTSACEFCGHYEDSSLFLRSHGVTPEDQDALLRAHCVAVYQPLKKFMMRHLKHVQYVRPVRGWSNDGDSDYFGDAFLDLVGGFTSAGVLCGVYLTDIGIPNRWIRSRLAPGHFQYDED
;
A
#
# COMPACT_ATOMS: atom_id res chain seq x y z
N ARG A 1 -32.69 45.50 -1.97
CA ARG A 1 -32.78 45.85 -0.52
C ARG A 1 -31.73 46.87 -0.09
N VAL A 2 -30.44 46.67 -0.39
CA VAL A 2 -29.36 47.61 -0.01
C VAL A 2 -29.53 49.01 -0.63
N ASN A 3 -29.89 49.09 -1.91
CA ASN A 3 -30.10 50.37 -2.60
C ASN A 3 -31.33 51.14 -2.08
N THR A 4 -32.34 50.42 -1.58
CA THR A 4 -33.58 50.98 -1.03
C THR A 4 -33.37 51.55 0.38
N LEU A 5 -32.47 50.94 1.17
CA LEU A 5 -32.12 51.41 2.51
C LEU A 5 -31.20 52.64 2.49
N LYS A 6 -30.33 52.78 1.47
CA LYS A 6 -29.46 53.94 1.29
C LYS A 6 -30.27 55.23 1.03
N ALA A 7 -31.33 55.12 0.23
CA ALA A 7 -32.23 56.24 -0.06
C ALA A 7 -33.00 56.79 1.17
N ALA A 8 -33.29 55.95 2.16
CA ALA A 8 -33.97 56.36 3.40
C ALA A 8 -33.06 57.12 4.39
N VAL A 9 -31.73 57.01 4.26
CA VAL A 9 -30.77 57.72 5.12
C VAL A 9 -30.59 59.17 4.65
N ASP A 10 -30.67 59.41 3.34
CA ASP A 10 -30.39 60.71 2.72
C ASP A 10 -31.64 61.63 2.66
N ALA A 11 -32.84 61.06 2.68
CA ALA A 11 -34.10 61.82 2.71
C ALA A 11 -34.61 62.04 4.14
N GLY A 12 -34.17 63.12 4.80
CA GLY A 12 -34.93 63.86 5.83
C GLY A 12 -35.62 63.13 7.01
N ALA A 13 -35.35 61.85 7.26
CA ALA A 13 -36.06 61.07 8.28
C ALA A 13 -35.61 61.42 9.70
N ALA A 14 -36.56 61.36 10.65
CA ALA A 14 -36.36 61.71 12.05
C ALA A 14 -35.19 60.91 12.71
N PRO A 15 -34.46 61.48 13.69
CA PRO A 15 -33.21 60.92 14.23
C PRO A 15 -33.28 59.46 14.70
N ALA A 16 -34.44 59.04 15.22
CA ALA A 16 -34.66 57.67 15.69
C ALA A 16 -34.71 56.62 14.54
N GLN A 17 -35.19 57.01 13.35
CA GLN A 17 -35.29 56.12 12.19
C GLN A 17 -33.92 55.95 11.50
N ARG A 18 -33.07 56.98 11.50
CA ARG A 18 -31.67 56.89 11.03
C ARG A 18 -30.81 55.96 11.88
N LYS A 19 -31.06 55.89 13.19
CA LYS A 19 -30.32 54.99 14.10
C LYS A 19 -30.68 53.52 13.85
N LYS A 20 -31.97 53.20 13.70
CA LYS A 20 -32.43 51.85 13.31
C LYS A 20 -31.98 51.43 11.91
N ALA A 21 -31.99 52.35 10.93
CA ALA A 21 -31.51 52.07 9.58
C ALA A 21 -30.00 51.85 9.51
N ARG A 22 -29.19 52.58 10.31
CA ARG A 22 -27.74 52.33 10.42
C ARG A 22 -27.40 51.02 11.13
N GLN A 23 -28.19 50.64 12.14
CA GLN A 23 -28.04 49.36 12.83
C GLN A 23 -28.37 48.18 11.89
N SER A 24 -29.49 48.25 11.16
CA SER A 24 -29.85 47.20 10.20
C SER A 24 -28.95 47.15 8.97
N LEU A 25 -28.36 48.27 8.54
CA LEU A 25 -27.34 48.29 7.49
C LEU A 25 -26.00 47.71 7.98
N GLY A 26 -25.66 47.92 9.27
CA GLY A 26 -24.49 47.33 9.92
C GLY A 26 -24.62 45.82 10.11
N GLU A 27 -25.80 45.36 10.53
CA GLU A 27 -26.16 43.93 10.65
C GLU A 27 -26.22 43.25 9.28
N ALA A 28 -26.77 43.92 8.25
CA ALA A 28 -26.78 43.40 6.88
C ALA A 28 -25.40 43.40 6.22
N LYS A 29 -24.50 44.33 6.59
CA LYS A 29 -23.09 44.29 6.16
C LYS A 29 -22.30 43.20 6.88
N GLN A 30 -22.55 42.98 8.17
CA GLN A 30 -21.93 41.88 8.93
C GLN A 30 -22.43 40.49 8.48
N GLN A 31 -23.67 40.37 8.02
CA GLN A 31 -24.19 39.16 7.38
C GLN A 31 -23.71 38.96 5.93
N ALA A 32 -23.33 40.02 5.23
CA ALA A 32 -22.83 39.94 3.85
C ALA A 32 -21.30 39.77 3.76
N ASP A 33 -20.54 40.31 4.72
CA ASP A 33 -19.07 40.13 4.83
C ASP A 33 -18.69 38.83 5.58
N GLY A 34 -19.66 38.06 6.10
CA GLY A 34 -19.44 36.94 7.01
C GLY A 34 -19.53 35.53 6.42
N ALA A 35 -19.85 35.37 5.14
CA ALA A 35 -19.93 34.05 4.50
C ALA A 35 -18.71 33.81 3.61
N SER A 36 -17.51 33.80 4.19
CA SER A 36 -16.36 33.21 3.50
C SER A 36 -16.66 31.72 3.33
N SER A 37 -16.83 31.26 2.09
CA SER A 37 -17.00 29.83 1.82
C SER A 37 -15.85 29.07 2.46
N SER A 38 -16.16 28.18 3.41
CA SER A 38 -15.12 27.37 4.04
C SER A 38 -14.56 26.38 3.03
N LEU A 39 -13.34 25.90 3.24
CA LEU A 39 -12.77 24.83 2.41
C LEU A 39 -13.69 23.61 2.38
N VAL A 40 -14.34 23.28 3.50
CA VAL A 40 -15.30 22.18 3.62
C VAL A 40 -16.50 22.39 2.71
N ASP A 41 -17.03 23.61 2.64
CA ASP A 41 -18.15 23.94 1.74
C ASP A 41 -17.74 23.79 0.27
N LEU A 42 -16.54 24.27 -0.08
CA LEU A 42 -16.00 24.15 -1.43
C LEU A 42 -15.80 22.68 -1.82
N VAL A 43 -15.22 21.86 -0.95
CA VAL A 43 -15.04 20.42 -1.21
C VAL A 43 -16.40 19.74 -1.33
N THR A 44 -17.33 20.02 -0.42
CA THR A 44 -18.67 19.41 -0.44
C THR A 44 -19.40 19.71 -1.74
N LEU A 45 -19.38 20.97 -2.19
CA LEU A 45 -20.12 21.41 -3.37
C LEU A 45 -19.40 21.12 -4.68
N LEU A 46 -18.06 21.12 -4.70
CA LEU A 46 -17.26 21.12 -5.92
C LEU A 46 -16.28 19.93 -6.04
N HIS A 47 -16.39 18.90 -5.20
CA HIS A 47 -15.46 17.75 -5.24
C HIS A 47 -15.32 17.14 -6.64
N HIS A 48 -16.40 17.00 -7.41
CA HIS A 48 -16.34 16.48 -8.77
C HIS A 48 -15.50 17.33 -9.73
N GLN A 49 -15.48 18.65 -9.55
CA GLN A 49 -14.63 19.56 -10.34
C GLN A 49 -13.21 19.65 -9.78
N LEU A 50 -13.01 19.50 -8.48
CA LEU A 50 -11.71 19.63 -7.82
C LEU A 50 -10.83 18.38 -7.97
N ILE A 51 -11.39 17.19 -7.71
CA ILE A 51 -10.67 15.91 -7.69
C ILE A 51 -9.84 15.64 -8.96
N PRO A 52 -10.34 15.91 -10.20
CA PRO A 52 -9.55 15.67 -11.42
C PRO A 52 -8.23 16.45 -11.50
N PHE A 53 -8.06 17.53 -10.73
CA PHE A 53 -6.84 18.35 -10.74
C PHE A 53 -5.87 18.04 -9.60
N LEU A 54 -6.21 17.13 -8.68
CA LEU A 54 -5.41 16.81 -7.50
C LEU A 54 -4.73 15.45 -7.61
N GLU A 55 -3.42 15.38 -7.42
CA GLU A 55 -2.70 14.10 -7.37
C GLU A 55 -3.09 13.28 -6.13
N PRO A 56 -2.87 11.95 -6.11
CA PRO A 56 -3.17 11.11 -4.95
C PRO A 56 -2.65 11.67 -3.62
N GLN A 57 -1.44 12.22 -3.59
CA GLN A 57 -0.85 12.84 -2.40
C GLN A 57 -1.59 14.09 -1.95
N ASP A 58 -2.13 14.88 -2.89
CA ASP A 58 -2.92 16.07 -2.57
C ASP A 58 -4.30 15.69 -2.05
N LEU A 59 -4.87 14.59 -2.56
CA LEU A 59 -6.13 14.03 -2.06
C LEU A 59 -5.99 13.50 -0.63
N VAL A 60 -4.87 12.85 -0.29
CA VAL A 60 -4.56 12.45 1.09
C VAL A 60 -4.51 13.67 2.01
N LYS A 61 -3.77 14.72 1.61
CA LYS A 61 -3.68 15.97 2.39
C LYS A 61 -5.06 16.64 2.55
N LEU A 62 -5.86 16.67 1.49
CA LEU A 62 -7.21 17.22 1.52
C LEU A 62 -8.11 16.48 2.51
N LEU A 63 -8.06 15.15 2.48
CA LEU A 63 -8.79 14.28 3.40
C LEU A 63 -8.32 14.49 4.84
N ALA A 64 -7.02 14.61 5.09
CA ALA A 64 -6.48 14.91 6.41
C ALA A 64 -6.94 16.29 6.93
N CYS A 65 -6.99 17.31 6.08
CA CYS A 65 -7.44 18.65 6.47
C CYS A 65 -8.94 18.74 6.75
N CYS A 66 -9.75 17.87 6.17
CA CYS A 66 -11.21 17.96 6.21
C CYS A 66 -11.90 16.74 6.85
N SER A 67 -11.14 15.79 7.41
CA SER A 67 -11.61 14.47 7.85
C SER A 67 -12.84 14.54 8.76
N HIS A 68 -12.79 15.35 9.80
CA HIS A 68 -13.86 15.49 10.80
C HIS A 68 -15.07 16.29 10.31
N SER A 69 -14.91 17.07 9.23
CA SER A 69 -15.94 17.99 8.74
C SER A 69 -16.71 17.45 7.53
N LEU A 70 -16.13 16.51 6.78
CA LEU A 70 -16.79 15.85 5.66
C LEU A 70 -17.60 14.64 6.14
N LYS A 71 -18.65 14.30 5.40
CA LYS A 71 -19.38 13.03 5.61
C LYS A 71 -18.58 11.85 5.07
N GLN A 72 -18.75 10.66 5.66
CA GLN A 72 -18.10 9.41 5.24
C GLN A 72 -18.21 9.19 3.72
N ASP A 73 -19.41 9.26 3.15
CA ASP A 73 -19.64 9.02 1.71
C ASP A 73 -18.78 9.92 0.82
N LEU A 74 -18.58 11.18 1.25
CA LEU A 74 -17.78 12.13 0.50
C LEU A 74 -16.29 11.84 0.66
N ARG A 75 -15.83 11.45 1.86
CA ARG A 75 -14.45 11.00 2.07
C ARG A 75 -14.14 9.76 1.24
N ASP A 76 -15.05 8.79 1.24
CA ASP A 76 -14.95 7.58 0.43
C ASP A 76 -14.92 7.91 -1.06
N THR A 77 -15.75 8.86 -1.52
CA THR A 77 -15.76 9.31 -2.93
C THR A 77 -14.41 9.90 -3.33
N ILE A 78 -13.85 10.80 -2.50
CA ILE A 78 -12.55 11.43 -2.74
C ILE A 78 -11.43 10.38 -2.73
N ALA A 79 -11.42 9.50 -1.73
CA ALA A 79 -10.42 8.45 -1.59
C ALA A 79 -10.46 7.44 -2.75
N THR A 80 -11.67 7.00 -3.13
CA THR A 80 -11.89 6.11 -4.28
C THR A 80 -11.38 6.74 -5.56
N ALA A 81 -11.62 8.03 -5.77
CA ALA A 81 -11.12 8.71 -6.95
C ALA A 81 -9.58 8.75 -7.00
N GLY A 82 -8.92 8.88 -5.85
CA GLY A 82 -7.46 8.73 -5.72
C GLY A 82 -6.99 7.32 -6.06
N LEU A 83 -7.61 6.28 -5.51
CA LEU A 83 -7.27 4.88 -5.78
C LEU A 83 -7.47 4.51 -7.26
N VAL A 84 -8.54 5.03 -7.88
CA VAL A 84 -8.81 4.86 -9.32
C VAL A 84 -7.71 5.48 -10.20
N ARG A 85 -6.95 6.48 -9.72
CA ARG A 85 -5.79 6.98 -10.48
C ARG A 85 -4.70 5.92 -10.61
N TYR A 86 -4.38 5.19 -9.54
CA TYR A 86 -3.43 4.07 -9.60
C TYR A 86 -3.94 2.96 -10.52
N TYR A 87 -5.25 2.68 -10.47
CA TYR A 87 -5.90 1.76 -11.40
C TYR A 87 -5.66 2.14 -12.86
N ARG A 88 -5.85 3.41 -13.22
CA ARG A 88 -5.70 3.88 -14.60
C ARG A 88 -4.24 3.98 -15.06
N ARG A 89 -3.36 4.43 -14.17
CA ARG A 89 -1.96 4.74 -14.53
C ARG A 89 -1.12 3.46 -14.59
N ASP A 90 -1.30 2.60 -13.60
CA ASP A 90 -0.38 1.49 -13.33
C ASP A 90 -1.09 0.12 -13.38
N SER A 91 -2.36 0.10 -13.82
CA SER A 91 -3.21 -1.11 -13.88
C SER A 91 -3.34 -1.86 -12.54
N VAL A 92 -3.28 -1.13 -11.41
CA VAL A 92 -3.42 -1.67 -10.05
C VAL A 92 -4.88 -1.99 -9.75
N HIS A 93 -5.18 -3.22 -9.35
CA HIS A 93 -6.54 -3.63 -9.00
C HIS A 93 -6.69 -3.76 -7.48
N PHE A 94 -7.95 -3.71 -7.03
CA PHE A 94 -8.30 -3.75 -5.62
C PHE A 94 -9.51 -4.65 -5.43
N GLY A 95 -9.35 -5.76 -4.71
CA GLY A 95 -10.41 -6.68 -4.28
C GLY A 95 -11.06 -7.53 -5.39
N ASN A 96 -10.49 -7.53 -6.61
CA ASN A 96 -10.98 -8.31 -7.75
C ASN A 96 -10.43 -9.75 -7.80
N LYS A 97 -9.49 -10.10 -6.90
CA LYS A 97 -8.81 -11.41 -6.84
C LYS A 97 -8.16 -11.82 -8.15
N CYS A 98 -7.58 -10.85 -8.85
CA CYS A 98 -6.84 -11.08 -10.09
C CYS A 98 -5.34 -10.94 -9.84
N ASN A 99 -4.53 -11.23 -10.86
CA ASN A 99 -3.08 -11.10 -10.79
C ASN A 99 -2.59 -9.71 -10.38
N GLY A 100 -3.28 -8.66 -10.83
CA GLY A 100 -2.93 -7.26 -10.56
C GLY A 100 -3.55 -6.70 -9.28
N ASP A 101 -4.24 -7.53 -8.50
CA ASP A 101 -4.95 -7.08 -7.31
C ASP A 101 -4.02 -7.05 -6.09
N TRP A 102 -3.69 -5.82 -5.66
CA TRP A 102 -2.80 -5.56 -4.53
C TRP A 102 -3.53 -5.67 -3.19
N HIS A 103 -4.87 -5.69 -3.19
CA HIS A 103 -5.69 -5.85 -1.99
C HIS A 103 -6.05 -7.33 -1.76
N GLN A 104 -5.02 -8.17 -1.70
CA GLN A 104 -5.13 -9.58 -1.35
C GLN A 104 -4.16 -9.92 -0.24
N LEU A 105 -4.70 -10.38 0.89
CA LEU A 105 -3.89 -10.87 2.00
C LEU A 105 -3.17 -12.18 1.63
N VAL A 106 -3.71 -12.92 0.67
CA VAL A 106 -3.14 -14.14 0.12
C VAL A 106 -3.48 -14.13 -1.39
N PRO A 107 -2.51 -13.93 -2.29
CA PRO A 107 -2.81 -13.90 -3.71
C PRO A 107 -3.10 -15.32 -4.21
N THR A 108 -4.23 -15.52 -4.90
CA THR A 108 -4.53 -16.79 -5.59
C THR A 108 -3.68 -16.97 -6.84
N SER A 109 -3.19 -15.86 -7.38
CA SER A 109 -2.31 -15.82 -8.54
C SER A 109 -1.59 -14.47 -8.54
N THR A 110 -0.31 -14.44 -8.88
CA THR A 110 0.51 -13.21 -8.86
C THR A 110 0.88 -12.81 -10.27
N GLN A 111 0.98 -11.50 -10.55
CA GLN A 111 1.19 -11.06 -11.93
C GLN A 111 2.59 -11.32 -12.47
N GLY A 112 3.54 -11.81 -11.67
CA GLY A 112 4.93 -12.00 -12.10
C GLY A 112 5.48 -10.78 -12.79
N ALA A 113 5.35 -9.62 -12.15
CA ALA A 113 5.61 -8.30 -12.71
C ALA A 113 4.91 -7.97 -14.05
N ARG A 114 4.08 -8.85 -14.64
CA ARG A 114 3.51 -8.71 -16.00
C ARG A 114 2.73 -7.39 -16.12
N GLY A 115 2.78 -6.82 -17.32
CA GLY A 115 1.97 -5.65 -17.67
C GLY A 115 0.45 -5.93 -17.59
N ARG A 116 -0.35 -4.93 -18.00
CA ARG A 116 -1.83 -4.86 -17.99
C ARG A 116 -2.55 -6.20 -17.71
N CYS A 117 -3.38 -6.22 -16.65
CA CYS A 117 -4.23 -7.38 -16.36
C CYS A 117 -5.17 -7.64 -17.53
N ALA A 118 -5.32 -8.89 -17.97
CA ALA A 118 -6.33 -9.24 -18.97
C ALA A 118 -7.76 -9.07 -18.44
N CYS A 119 -7.92 -9.06 -17.11
CA CYS A 119 -9.21 -9.06 -16.42
C CYS A 119 -10.00 -7.74 -16.56
N ASN A 120 -9.36 -6.65 -16.95
CA ASN A 120 -10.02 -5.36 -17.15
C ASN A 120 -9.91 -4.85 -18.59
N TRP A 121 -9.71 -5.74 -19.57
CA TRP A 121 -9.63 -5.34 -20.97
C TRP A 121 -10.95 -5.61 -21.70
N ASP A 122 -11.57 -4.57 -22.24
CA ASP A 122 -12.70 -4.71 -23.15
C ASP A 122 -12.18 -4.97 -24.58
N THR A 123 -12.42 -6.17 -25.09
CA THR A 123 -11.98 -6.58 -26.43
C THR A 123 -12.72 -5.87 -27.56
N HIS A 124 -13.94 -5.37 -27.31
CA HIS A 124 -14.75 -4.66 -28.29
C HIS A 124 -14.32 -3.21 -28.44
N THR A 125 -14.15 -2.50 -27.32
CA THR A 125 -13.74 -1.09 -27.33
C THR A 125 -12.22 -0.91 -27.34
N ARG A 126 -11.46 -1.98 -27.08
CA ARG A 126 -9.99 -1.97 -26.91
C ARG A 126 -9.56 -0.96 -25.84
N GLN A 127 -10.31 -0.88 -24.75
CA GLN A 127 -10.07 0.01 -23.63
C GLN A 127 -10.04 -0.76 -22.31
N GLU A 128 -9.36 -0.20 -21.32
CA GLU A 128 -9.41 -0.72 -19.96
C GLU A 128 -10.73 -0.33 -19.28
N ILE A 129 -11.42 -1.32 -18.74
CA ILE A 129 -12.63 -1.16 -17.96
C ILE A 129 -12.21 -0.67 -16.58
N VAL A 130 -12.47 0.60 -16.30
CA VAL A 130 -12.26 1.18 -14.97
C VAL A 130 -13.56 1.05 -14.17
N PRO A 131 -13.57 0.32 -13.04
CA PRO A 131 -14.76 0.19 -12.23
C PRO A 131 -15.14 1.56 -11.63
N LYS A 132 -16.44 1.86 -11.63
CA LYS A 132 -16.96 3.07 -10.98
C LYS A 132 -16.86 2.99 -9.46
N GLU A 133 -16.90 1.78 -8.91
CA GLU A 133 -16.84 1.48 -7.50
C GLU A 133 -15.83 0.36 -7.26
N LEU A 134 -14.96 0.53 -6.27
CA LEU A 134 -13.99 -0.48 -5.88
C LEU A 134 -14.59 -1.41 -4.81
N PRO A 135 -14.37 -2.74 -4.88
CA PRO A 135 -14.82 -3.69 -3.85
C PRO A 135 -13.92 -3.61 -2.60
N LEU A 136 -13.88 -2.42 -2.00
CA LEU A 136 -13.09 -2.07 -0.83
C LEU A 136 -14.01 -1.74 0.36
N PRO A 137 -13.56 -2.03 1.60
CA PRO A 137 -14.30 -1.67 2.81
C PRO A 137 -14.58 -0.16 2.87
N LYS A 138 -15.71 0.20 3.49
CA LYS A 138 -16.23 1.55 3.68
C LYS A 138 -16.25 1.97 5.15
N ILE A 139 -16.16 1.00 6.07
CA ILE A 139 -16.04 1.31 7.50
C ILE A 139 -14.65 1.89 7.81
N LEU A 140 -14.55 2.62 8.93
CA LEU A 140 -13.28 3.12 9.49
C LEU A 140 -12.42 3.94 8.53
N ASP A 141 -13.03 4.72 7.64
CA ASP A 141 -12.30 5.50 6.63
C ASP A 141 -11.31 4.64 5.81
N ALA A 142 -11.59 3.34 5.65
CA ALA A 142 -10.64 2.39 5.12
C ALA A 142 -10.12 2.78 3.72
N ARG A 143 -10.96 3.41 2.88
CA ARG A 143 -10.52 3.90 1.56
C ARG A 143 -9.51 5.04 1.67
N ALA A 144 -9.68 5.94 2.62
CA ALA A 144 -8.73 7.03 2.85
C ALA A 144 -7.40 6.47 3.37
N HIS A 145 -7.44 5.53 4.31
CA HIS A 145 -6.25 4.85 4.82
C HIS A 145 -5.55 3.99 3.75
N LEU A 146 -6.31 3.34 2.87
CA LEU A 146 -5.76 2.65 1.70
C LEU A 146 -5.10 3.62 0.72
N LEU A 147 -5.69 4.79 0.48
CA LEU A 147 -5.09 5.80 -0.38
C LEU A 147 -3.76 6.33 0.20
N GLU A 148 -3.73 6.58 1.51
CA GLU A 148 -2.51 6.96 2.24
C GLU A 148 -1.44 5.86 2.15
N ALA A 149 -1.81 4.62 2.43
CA ALA A 149 -0.93 3.46 2.30
C ALA A 149 -0.40 3.28 0.87
N MET A 150 -1.24 3.50 -0.15
CA MET A 150 -0.80 3.49 -1.55
C MET A 150 0.22 4.59 -1.84
N CYS A 151 0.02 5.80 -1.31
CA CYS A 151 1.02 6.86 -1.44
C CYS A 151 2.36 6.45 -0.81
N LEU A 152 2.33 5.87 0.40
CA LEU A 152 3.50 5.37 1.11
C LEU A 152 4.22 4.25 0.33
N VAL A 153 3.46 3.32 -0.23
CA VAL A 153 4.01 2.22 -1.05
C VAL A 153 4.72 2.78 -2.29
N TYR A 154 4.12 3.75 -2.97
CA TYR A 154 4.75 4.39 -4.13
C TYR A 154 5.98 5.24 -3.77
N GLU A 155 6.06 5.73 -2.55
CA GLU A 155 7.20 6.51 -2.06
C GLU A 155 8.45 5.65 -1.84
N GLY A 156 8.32 4.48 -1.19
CA GLY A 156 9.51 3.72 -0.77
C GLY A 156 9.49 2.21 -0.93
N ILE A 157 8.37 1.60 -1.33
CA ILE A 157 8.29 0.13 -1.57
C ILE A 157 8.31 -0.18 -3.07
N GLN A 158 7.44 0.46 -3.84
CA GLN A 158 7.29 0.27 -5.28
C GLN A 158 8.58 0.47 -6.08
N PRO A 159 9.50 1.41 -5.73
CA PRO A 159 10.77 1.57 -6.46
C PRO A 159 11.63 0.30 -6.50
N HIS A 160 11.44 -0.62 -5.54
CA HIS A 160 12.14 -1.90 -5.46
C HIS A 160 11.37 -3.07 -6.09
N CYS A 161 10.15 -2.81 -6.59
CA CYS A 161 9.25 -3.81 -7.15
C CYS A 161 9.38 -3.95 -8.67
N PHE A 162 8.80 -5.01 -9.22
CA PHE A 162 8.71 -5.27 -10.67
C PHE A 162 10.05 -5.37 -11.42
N THR A 163 11.16 -5.48 -10.68
CA THR A 163 12.47 -5.84 -11.18
C THR A 163 12.78 -7.29 -10.82
N VAL A 164 13.62 -7.92 -11.64
CA VAL A 164 14.01 -9.32 -11.51
C VAL A 164 15.19 -9.39 -10.53
N LEU A 165 14.96 -10.04 -9.40
CA LEU A 165 15.96 -10.41 -8.41
C LEU A 165 16.61 -11.73 -8.78
N GLN A 166 17.93 -11.78 -8.66
CA GLN A 166 18.69 -13.03 -8.70
C GLN A 166 18.76 -13.60 -7.28
N ILE A 167 18.11 -14.74 -7.06
CA ILE A 167 17.99 -15.38 -5.76
C ILE A 167 18.76 -16.70 -5.81
N ALA A 168 19.92 -16.71 -5.17
CA ALA A 168 20.69 -17.94 -5.01
C ALA A 168 19.95 -18.88 -4.03
N ARG A 169 19.62 -20.08 -4.49
CA ARG A 169 19.17 -21.18 -3.65
C ARG A 169 20.31 -22.19 -3.63
N GLY A 170 20.75 -22.62 -2.45
CA GLY A 170 21.85 -23.57 -2.34
C GLY A 170 21.67 -24.76 -3.30
N PHE A 171 22.79 -25.23 -3.88
CA PHE A 171 22.92 -26.24 -4.93
C PHE A 171 22.61 -25.77 -6.37
N GLN A 172 23.65 -25.23 -7.03
CA GLN A 172 23.87 -25.03 -8.48
C GLN A 172 22.82 -24.29 -9.33
N HIS A 173 21.68 -23.87 -8.78
CA HIS A 173 20.62 -23.22 -9.57
C HIS A 173 20.33 -21.80 -9.07
N MET A 174 20.56 -20.81 -9.94
CA MET A 174 20.04 -19.45 -9.76
C MET A 174 18.54 -19.45 -10.02
N GLN A 175 17.76 -19.01 -9.04
CA GLN A 175 16.33 -18.78 -9.21
C GLN A 175 16.09 -17.28 -9.40
N TYR A 176 15.05 -16.94 -10.15
CA TYR A 176 14.67 -15.55 -10.38
C TYR A 176 13.39 -15.25 -9.63
N GLY A 177 13.33 -14.09 -8.97
CA GLY A 177 12.14 -13.62 -8.26
C GLY A 177 11.81 -12.18 -8.61
N THR A 178 10.63 -11.74 -8.21
CA THR A 178 10.18 -10.34 -8.30
C THR A 178 9.52 -9.96 -7.00
N LEU A 179 9.63 -8.69 -6.61
CA LEU A 179 8.84 -8.13 -5.52
C LEU A 179 7.55 -7.55 -6.09
N GLN A 180 6.41 -7.93 -5.50
CA GLN A 180 5.08 -7.45 -5.85
C GLN A 180 4.42 -6.78 -4.67
N PRO A 181 3.99 -5.51 -4.78
CA PRO A 181 3.35 -4.81 -3.68
C PRO A 181 2.07 -5.50 -3.20
N VAL A 182 1.82 -5.38 -1.90
CA VAL A 182 0.54 -5.71 -1.26
C VAL A 182 0.11 -4.55 -0.39
N VAL A 183 -1.18 -4.22 -0.46
CA VAL A 183 -1.84 -3.21 0.37
C VAL A 183 -3.22 -3.73 0.75
N PHE A 184 -3.38 -4.16 2.00
CA PHE A 184 -4.61 -4.83 2.47
C PHE A 184 -5.14 -4.18 3.75
N SER A 185 -6.40 -3.74 3.74
CA SER A 185 -7.03 -3.15 4.93
C SER A 185 -7.70 -4.21 5.79
N LEU A 186 -7.34 -4.29 7.07
CA LEU A 186 -8.01 -5.15 8.05
C LEU A 186 -9.46 -4.72 8.32
N ALA A 187 -9.89 -3.53 7.89
CA ALA A 187 -11.30 -3.16 7.89
C ALA A 187 -12.17 -4.13 7.07
N ALA A 188 -11.60 -4.82 6.07
CA ALA A 188 -12.30 -5.87 5.33
C ALA A 188 -12.73 -7.05 6.22
N ALA A 189 -11.94 -7.38 7.24
CA ALA A 189 -12.23 -8.41 8.24
C ALA A 189 -13.43 -8.00 9.12
N LEU A 190 -13.37 -6.79 9.68
CA LEU A 190 -14.43 -6.22 10.51
C LEU A 190 -15.75 -6.09 9.74
N GLU A 191 -15.72 -5.65 8.49
CA GLU A 191 -16.91 -5.54 7.66
C GLU A 191 -17.53 -6.92 7.37
N LYS A 192 -16.70 -7.96 7.20
CA LYS A 192 -17.15 -9.34 7.05
C LYS A 192 -17.80 -9.84 8.34
N GLU A 193 -17.22 -9.56 9.50
CA GLU A 193 -17.76 -9.93 10.81
C GLU A 193 -19.11 -9.26 11.08
N GLN A 194 -19.24 -7.95 10.81
CA GLN A 194 -20.51 -7.21 10.94
C GLN A 194 -21.63 -7.79 10.08
N ARG A 195 -21.33 -8.20 8.85
CA ARG A 195 -22.33 -8.83 7.96
C ARG A 195 -22.80 -10.18 8.48
N THR A 196 -22.00 -10.84 9.32
CA THR A 196 -22.27 -12.18 9.85
C THR A 196 -22.91 -12.13 11.24
N ALA A 197 -22.64 -11.09 12.02
CA ALA A 197 -23.21 -10.87 13.34
C ALA A 197 -24.55 -10.13 13.26
N SER A 198 -25.67 -10.85 13.36
CA SER A 198 -27.03 -10.29 13.26
C SER A 198 -27.48 -9.41 14.44
N ASN A 199 -26.62 -9.13 15.43
CA ASN A 199 -26.91 -8.29 16.58
C ASN A 199 -25.59 -7.90 17.26
N SER A 200 -25.27 -6.61 17.35
CA SER A 200 -24.80 -5.98 18.60
C SER A 200 -24.39 -4.53 18.35
N ASN A 201 -24.68 -3.76 19.39
CA ASN A 201 -24.28 -2.40 19.75
C ASN A 201 -23.21 -1.72 18.88
N GLU A 202 -23.47 -0.45 18.57
CA GLU A 202 -22.52 0.53 18.04
C GLU A 202 -21.38 0.78 19.04
N GLU A 203 -20.54 -0.23 19.31
CA GLU A 203 -19.20 0.03 19.83
C GLU A 203 -18.41 0.74 18.73
N GLU A 204 -17.65 1.76 19.14
CA GLU A 204 -16.76 2.50 18.25
C GLU A 204 -15.72 1.52 17.71
N LEU A 205 -15.94 1.07 16.48
CA LEU A 205 -15.06 0.15 15.82
C LEU A 205 -13.72 0.86 15.60
N THR A 206 -12.66 0.26 16.09
CA THR A 206 -11.28 0.70 15.86
C THR A 206 -10.42 -0.54 15.67
N ILE A 207 -9.26 -0.38 15.03
CA ILE A 207 -8.26 -1.46 14.93
C ILE A 207 -7.10 -1.04 15.81
N ASP A 208 -6.86 -1.73 16.93
CA ASP A 208 -5.67 -1.51 17.73
C ASP A 208 -4.48 -2.23 17.09
N THR A 209 -3.57 -1.44 16.54
CA THR A 209 -2.36 -1.98 15.88
C THR A 209 -1.27 -2.38 16.87
N ASP A 210 -1.42 -2.07 18.16
CA ASP A 210 -0.53 -2.53 19.22
C ASP A 210 -1.00 -3.86 19.85
N ASP A 211 -2.28 -4.22 19.67
CA ASP A 211 -2.84 -5.51 20.06
C ASP A 211 -2.57 -6.59 18.99
N VAL A 212 -1.53 -7.39 19.22
CA VAL A 212 -1.17 -8.51 18.33
C VAL A 212 -2.27 -9.58 18.26
N GLU A 213 -3.03 -9.81 19.33
CA GLU A 213 -4.11 -10.81 19.31
C GLU A 213 -5.26 -10.34 18.41
N GLU A 214 -5.57 -9.05 18.44
CA GLU A 214 -6.53 -8.45 17.52
C GLU A 214 -6.06 -8.60 16.06
N LEU A 215 -4.81 -8.23 15.76
CA LEU A 215 -4.26 -8.34 14.40
C LEU A 215 -4.27 -9.79 13.89
N VAL A 216 -3.90 -10.76 14.73
CA VAL A 216 -3.98 -12.19 14.40
C VAL A 216 -5.41 -12.58 14.04
N ARG A 217 -6.39 -12.22 14.88
CA ARG A 217 -7.80 -12.53 14.69
C ARG A 217 -8.35 -11.94 13.39
N LEU A 218 -8.08 -10.67 13.11
CA LEU A 218 -8.57 -9.98 11.91
C LEU A 218 -7.96 -10.56 10.63
N MET A 219 -6.68 -10.89 10.63
CA MET A 219 -6.05 -11.56 9.49
C MET A 219 -6.66 -12.96 9.27
N ASP A 220 -6.82 -13.74 10.34
CA ASP A 220 -7.35 -15.11 10.27
C ASP A 220 -8.83 -15.17 9.86
N SER A 221 -9.61 -14.12 10.12
CA SER A 221 -11.00 -14.05 9.69
C SER A 221 -11.15 -13.82 8.18
N VAL A 222 -10.13 -13.24 7.53
CA VAL A 222 -10.05 -13.13 6.08
C VAL A 222 -9.40 -14.38 5.48
N GLU A 223 -8.22 -14.76 5.96
CA GLU A 223 -7.41 -15.87 5.44
C GLU A 223 -6.92 -16.77 6.58
N LEU A 224 -7.46 -17.98 6.65
CA LEU A 224 -7.30 -18.87 7.80
C LEU A 224 -5.81 -19.18 8.11
N GLY A 225 -5.41 -18.87 9.34
CA GLY A 225 -4.08 -19.14 9.89
C GLY A 225 -2.98 -18.22 9.36
N MET A 226 -3.32 -17.18 8.59
CA MET A 226 -2.37 -16.17 8.13
C MET A 226 -1.86 -15.30 9.28
N GLY A 227 -2.74 -14.84 10.16
CA GLY A 227 -2.40 -14.04 11.34
C GLY A 227 -1.45 -14.80 12.27
N PHE A 228 -1.80 -16.03 12.64
CA PHE A 228 -0.93 -16.87 13.47
C PHE A 228 0.49 -17.01 12.89
N ARG A 229 0.61 -17.14 11.56
CA ARG A 229 1.92 -17.26 10.90
C ARG A 229 2.68 -15.94 10.86
N PHE A 230 1.99 -14.84 10.56
CA PHE A 230 2.59 -13.51 10.50
C PHE A 230 3.29 -13.15 11.81
N PHE A 231 2.69 -13.53 12.94
CA PHE A 231 3.21 -13.26 14.29
C PHE A 231 3.90 -14.47 14.95
N SER A 232 4.16 -15.55 14.20
CA SER A 232 4.77 -16.76 14.76
C SER A 232 6.29 -16.61 14.96
N SER A 233 6.74 -16.68 16.21
CA SER A 233 8.19 -16.71 16.55
C SER A 233 8.90 -18.01 16.13
N ARG A 234 8.17 -19.02 15.64
CA ARG A 234 8.78 -20.31 15.24
C ARG A 234 9.77 -20.15 14.10
N ASP A 235 9.54 -19.18 13.22
CA ASP A 235 10.40 -19.00 12.06
C ASP A 235 11.72 -18.34 12.44
N GLU A 236 11.77 -17.48 13.46
CA GLU A 236 13.01 -16.84 13.95
C GLU A 236 14.09 -17.87 14.32
N LYS A 237 13.69 -19.01 14.89
CA LYS A 237 14.62 -20.08 15.33
C LYS A 237 15.11 -20.99 14.21
N ARG A 238 14.50 -20.92 13.02
CA ARG A 238 14.85 -21.76 11.88
C ARG A 238 15.98 -21.12 11.08
N SER A 239 16.82 -21.95 10.44
CA SER A 239 17.75 -21.46 9.43
C SER A 239 16.98 -20.82 8.27
N PRO A 240 17.49 -19.72 7.68
CA PRO A 240 16.88 -19.11 6.51
C PRO A 240 16.75 -20.12 5.35
N ALA A 241 15.65 -20.06 4.61
CA ALA A 241 15.35 -20.94 3.49
C ALA A 241 15.99 -20.47 2.18
N ASN A 242 16.28 -19.17 2.06
CA ASN A 242 16.86 -18.55 0.88
C ASN A 242 17.70 -17.31 1.26
N VAL A 243 18.49 -16.80 0.31
CA VAL A 243 19.35 -15.63 0.53
C VAL A 243 18.58 -14.35 0.87
N PHE A 244 17.37 -14.17 0.32
CA PHE A 244 16.56 -13.00 0.63
C PHE A 244 16.15 -13.00 2.12
N GLU A 245 15.67 -14.13 2.64
CA GLU A 245 15.36 -14.27 4.06
C GLU A 245 16.60 -14.09 4.95
N ALA A 246 17.75 -14.63 4.53
CA ALA A 246 19.00 -14.48 5.26
C ALA A 246 19.42 -13.00 5.36
N HIS A 247 19.37 -12.27 4.25
CA HIS A 247 19.59 -10.82 4.27
C HIS A 247 18.54 -10.12 5.12
N TRP A 248 17.25 -10.40 4.92
CA TRP A 248 16.18 -9.72 5.64
C TRP A 248 16.34 -9.84 7.15
N ARG A 249 16.65 -11.05 7.65
CA ARG A 249 16.92 -11.29 9.08
C ARG A 249 18.22 -10.65 9.55
N GLY A 250 19.27 -10.70 8.73
CA GLY A 250 20.59 -10.15 9.06
C GLY A 250 20.68 -8.62 8.95
N ILE A 251 19.72 -7.94 8.31
CA ILE A 251 19.72 -6.47 8.23
C ILE A 251 19.30 -5.89 9.58
N GLN A 252 20.21 -5.14 10.19
CA GLN A 252 19.95 -4.30 11.35
C GLN A 252 19.74 -2.87 10.84
N VAL A 253 18.67 -2.23 11.33
CA VAL A 253 18.32 -0.86 10.98
C VAL A 253 18.38 -0.02 12.23
N ASP A 254 19.17 1.05 12.19
CA ASP A 254 19.16 2.09 13.20
C ASP A 254 18.42 3.32 12.66
N LEU A 255 17.18 3.48 13.13
CA LEU A 255 16.34 4.60 12.73
C LEU A 255 16.82 5.95 13.29
N ALA A 256 17.60 5.96 14.37
CA ALA A 256 18.11 7.20 14.97
C ALA A 256 19.25 7.80 14.14
N THR A 257 20.12 6.96 13.57
CA THR A 257 21.22 7.38 12.71
C THR A 257 20.91 7.31 11.21
N ASP A 258 19.72 6.80 10.85
CA ASP A 258 19.30 6.51 9.47
C ASP A 258 20.24 5.53 8.72
N THR A 259 20.91 4.66 9.48
CA THR A 259 21.86 3.68 8.94
C THR A 259 21.30 2.26 8.96
N SER A 260 21.85 1.42 8.10
CA SER A 260 21.56 -0.01 8.06
C SER A 260 22.84 -0.79 7.78
N ALA A 261 22.94 -1.98 8.36
CA ALA A 261 24.02 -2.91 8.12
C ALA A 261 23.45 -4.32 8.00
N CYS A 262 24.10 -5.20 7.23
CA CYS A 262 23.66 -6.58 7.07
C CYS A 262 24.73 -7.54 7.60
N GLU A 263 24.42 -8.23 8.68
CA GLU A 263 25.28 -9.25 9.29
C GLU A 263 25.54 -10.41 8.33
N PHE A 264 24.53 -10.80 7.55
CA PHE A 264 24.69 -11.84 6.53
C PHE A 264 25.71 -11.45 5.45
N CYS A 265 25.78 -10.18 5.04
CA CYS A 265 26.85 -9.71 4.15
C CYS A 265 28.23 -9.79 4.81
N GLY A 266 28.33 -9.73 6.14
CA GLY A 266 29.60 -9.86 6.86
C GLY A 266 30.12 -11.29 6.96
N HIS A 267 29.22 -12.28 6.89
CA HIS A 267 29.51 -13.69 7.22
C HIS A 267 28.94 -14.69 6.19
N TYR A 268 28.81 -14.29 4.93
CA TYR A 268 28.19 -15.16 3.91
C TYR A 268 29.00 -16.44 3.67
N GLU A 269 30.33 -16.41 3.83
CA GLU A 269 31.21 -17.58 3.65
C GLU A 269 30.88 -18.73 4.60
N ASP A 270 30.31 -18.41 5.77
CA ASP A 270 29.94 -19.37 6.81
C ASP A 270 28.55 -19.99 6.57
N SER A 271 27.80 -19.50 5.57
CA SER A 271 26.42 -19.92 5.31
C SER A 271 26.32 -21.03 4.29
N SER A 272 25.51 -22.05 4.58
CA SER A 272 25.15 -23.11 3.62
C SER A 272 24.33 -22.60 2.42
N LEU A 273 23.82 -21.36 2.48
CA LEU A 273 23.12 -20.72 1.36
C LEU A 273 24.10 -20.08 0.36
N PHE A 274 25.37 -19.96 0.72
CA PHE A 274 26.42 -19.50 -0.16
C PHE A 274 27.02 -20.68 -0.92
N LEU A 275 26.96 -20.63 -2.25
CA LEU A 275 27.58 -21.62 -3.11
C LEU A 275 28.57 -20.94 -4.04
N ARG A 276 29.85 -21.33 -3.99
CA ARG A 276 30.86 -20.77 -4.88
C ARG A 276 30.57 -21.19 -6.32
N SER A 277 30.37 -20.22 -7.21
CA SER A 277 30.22 -20.50 -8.65
C SER A 277 31.59 -20.84 -9.23
N HIS A 278 31.67 -21.93 -10.00
CA HIS A 278 32.89 -22.26 -10.73
C HIS A 278 33.23 -21.13 -11.72
N GLY A 279 34.49 -20.68 -11.73
CA GLY A 279 34.95 -19.63 -12.65
C GLY A 279 34.80 -18.20 -12.15
N VAL A 280 34.18 -17.96 -10.98
CA VAL A 280 34.04 -16.62 -10.40
C VAL A 280 34.94 -16.47 -9.17
N THR A 281 35.62 -15.33 -9.05
CA THR A 281 36.47 -15.05 -7.91
C THR A 281 35.62 -14.84 -6.64
N PRO A 282 36.11 -15.19 -5.45
CA PRO A 282 35.41 -14.89 -4.19
C PRO A 282 35.08 -13.41 -4.02
N GLU A 283 35.97 -12.52 -4.47
CA GLU A 283 35.81 -11.06 -4.40
C GLU A 283 34.68 -10.57 -5.31
N ASP A 284 34.59 -11.08 -6.54
CA ASP A 284 33.48 -10.77 -7.43
C ASP A 284 32.18 -11.26 -6.80
N GLN A 285 32.15 -12.51 -6.32
CA GLN A 285 30.95 -13.08 -5.72
C GLN A 285 30.48 -12.33 -4.45
N ASP A 286 31.40 -11.82 -3.63
CA ASP A 286 31.09 -10.95 -2.48
C ASP A 286 30.43 -9.64 -2.93
N ALA A 287 31.05 -8.96 -3.91
CA ALA A 287 30.53 -7.72 -4.44
C ALA A 287 29.09 -7.87 -4.96
N LEU A 288 28.80 -9.02 -5.60
CA LEU A 288 27.47 -9.35 -6.11
C LEU A 288 26.40 -9.47 -5.03
N LEU A 289 26.69 -10.25 -3.99
CA LEU A 289 25.73 -10.47 -2.89
C LEU A 289 25.47 -9.18 -2.10
N ARG A 290 26.50 -8.35 -1.93
CA ARG A 290 26.37 -7.05 -1.28
C ARG A 290 25.59 -6.06 -2.13
N ALA A 291 25.76 -6.06 -3.45
CA ALA A 291 25.17 -5.06 -4.33
C ALA A 291 23.64 -5.07 -4.26
N HIS A 292 23.01 -6.24 -4.36
CA HIS A 292 21.55 -6.36 -4.20
C HIS A 292 21.08 -5.97 -2.79
N CYS A 293 21.82 -6.38 -1.75
CA CYS A 293 21.47 -6.05 -0.38
C CYS A 293 21.46 -4.54 -0.15
N VAL A 294 22.50 -3.82 -0.59
CA VAL A 294 22.63 -2.37 -0.43
C VAL A 294 21.64 -1.61 -1.30
N ALA A 295 21.37 -2.08 -2.51
CA ALA A 295 20.52 -1.35 -3.45
C ALA A 295 19.01 -1.62 -3.28
N VAL A 296 18.63 -2.77 -2.72
CA VAL A 296 17.23 -3.22 -2.63
C VAL A 296 16.83 -3.54 -1.19
N TYR A 297 17.47 -4.51 -0.55
CA TYR A 297 16.95 -5.08 0.71
C TYR A 297 17.08 -4.13 1.90
N GLN A 298 18.25 -3.48 2.05
CA GLN A 298 18.50 -2.53 3.13
C GLN A 298 17.61 -1.28 3.04
N PRO A 299 17.52 -0.57 1.90
CA PRO A 299 16.61 0.57 1.76
C PRO A 299 15.15 0.18 2.01
N LEU A 300 14.71 -0.96 1.46
CA LEU A 300 13.35 -1.45 1.65
C LEU A 300 13.04 -1.73 3.12
N LYS A 301 13.90 -2.48 3.83
CA LYS A 301 13.70 -2.76 5.26
C LYS A 301 13.73 -1.48 6.10
N LYS A 302 14.68 -0.59 5.83
CA LYS A 302 14.78 0.71 6.52
C LYS A 302 13.51 1.53 6.35
N PHE A 303 12.99 1.62 5.13
CA PHE A 303 11.75 2.34 4.83
C PHE A 303 10.56 1.70 5.55
N MET A 304 10.38 0.39 5.44
CA MET A 304 9.28 -0.32 6.10
C MET A 304 9.32 -0.15 7.62
N MET A 305 10.50 -0.29 8.25
CA MET A 305 10.64 -0.10 9.71
C MET A 305 10.40 1.33 10.17
N ARG A 306 10.63 2.34 9.32
CA ARG A 306 10.35 3.74 9.64
C ARG A 306 8.85 4.05 9.68
N HIS A 307 8.07 3.41 8.80
CA HIS A 307 6.69 3.79 8.55
C HIS A 307 5.64 2.76 8.99
N LEU A 308 6.05 1.53 9.28
CA LEU A 308 5.16 0.42 9.60
C LEU A 308 5.51 -0.19 10.96
N LYS A 309 4.47 -0.66 11.66
CA LYS A 309 4.58 -1.51 12.85
C LYS A 309 4.67 -2.98 12.44
N HIS A 310 5.24 -3.81 13.32
CA HIS A 310 5.28 -5.28 13.18
C HIS A 310 5.81 -5.75 11.83
N VAL A 311 6.92 -5.18 11.36
CA VAL A 311 7.53 -5.58 10.08
C VAL A 311 8.10 -6.99 10.19
N GLN A 312 7.51 -7.93 9.45
CA GLN A 312 7.83 -9.36 9.52
C GLN A 312 8.11 -9.96 8.14
N TYR A 313 8.89 -11.04 8.14
CA TYR A 313 9.06 -11.95 7.00
C TYR A 313 8.28 -13.23 7.28
N VAL A 314 7.42 -13.64 6.34
CA VAL A 314 6.52 -14.76 6.49
C VAL A 314 6.73 -15.73 5.33
N ARG A 315 7.03 -16.99 5.65
CA ARG A 315 7.20 -18.06 4.66
C ARG A 315 5.84 -18.55 4.14
N PRO A 316 5.79 -19.06 2.90
CA PRO A 316 4.61 -19.67 2.36
C PRO A 316 4.25 -20.99 3.05
N VAL A 317 2.96 -21.33 3.04
CA VAL A 317 2.50 -22.66 3.47
C VAL A 317 2.93 -23.71 2.44
N ARG A 318 3.25 -24.92 2.91
CA ARG A 318 3.35 -26.08 2.02
C ARG A 318 2.02 -26.27 1.28
N GLY A 319 2.05 -26.22 -0.06
CA GLY A 319 0.87 -26.39 -0.92
C GLY A 319 0.18 -25.09 -1.33
N TRP A 320 0.73 -23.91 -0.97
CA TRP A 320 0.20 -22.62 -1.41
C TRP A 320 0.45 -22.35 -2.91
N SER A 321 1.44 -23.03 -3.50
CA SER A 321 1.82 -22.98 -4.91
C SER A 321 1.22 -24.11 -5.76
N ASN A 322 0.11 -24.70 -5.35
CA ASN A 322 -0.49 -25.84 -6.05
C ASN A 322 -1.65 -25.39 -6.95
N ASP A 323 -1.32 -24.84 -8.12
CA ASP A 323 -2.17 -25.06 -9.28
C ASP A 323 -1.98 -26.53 -9.68
N GLY A 324 -3.01 -27.35 -9.43
CA GLY A 324 -3.00 -28.80 -9.55
C GLY A 324 -2.89 -29.36 -10.97
N ASP A 325 -2.10 -28.75 -11.86
CA ASP A 325 -1.93 -29.22 -13.23
C ASP A 325 -0.58 -28.85 -13.87
N SER A 326 0.48 -28.72 -13.08
CA SER A 326 1.82 -28.56 -13.66
C SER A 326 2.87 -29.35 -12.89
N ASP A 327 3.77 -30.00 -13.64
CA ASP A 327 4.93 -30.76 -13.17
C ASP A 327 5.97 -29.91 -12.40
N TYR A 328 5.59 -28.73 -11.89
CA TYR A 328 6.42 -27.88 -11.03
C TYR A 328 6.32 -28.38 -9.59
N PHE A 329 7.23 -29.28 -9.24
CA PHE A 329 7.49 -29.70 -7.86
C PHE A 329 7.80 -28.48 -6.96
N GLY A 330 6.87 -28.07 -6.11
CA GLY A 330 7.13 -27.60 -4.74
C GLY A 330 7.93 -26.31 -4.47
N ASP A 331 8.22 -25.48 -5.48
CA ASP A 331 9.32 -24.50 -5.38
C ASP A 331 8.98 -23.02 -5.68
N ALA A 332 7.69 -22.65 -5.80
CA ALA A 332 7.34 -21.26 -6.07
C ALA A 332 7.59 -20.36 -4.85
N PHE A 333 8.26 -19.23 -5.08
CA PHE A 333 8.38 -18.17 -4.08
C PHE A 333 7.00 -17.51 -3.90
N LEU A 334 6.53 -17.49 -2.66
CA LEU A 334 5.40 -16.66 -2.23
C LEU A 334 5.64 -16.20 -0.78
N ASP A 335 6.87 -15.75 -0.52
CA ASP A 335 7.22 -15.18 0.77
C ASP A 335 6.60 -13.78 0.89
N LEU A 336 6.04 -13.45 2.05
CA LEU A 336 5.54 -12.11 2.35
C LEU A 336 6.55 -11.37 3.22
N VAL A 337 6.83 -10.13 2.88
CA VAL A 337 7.42 -9.16 3.78
C VAL A 337 6.46 -8.01 3.93
N GLY A 338 6.02 -7.73 5.15
CA GLY A 338 4.98 -6.73 5.38
C GLY A 338 5.00 -6.18 6.79
N GLY A 339 4.31 -5.07 6.99
CA GLY A 339 4.00 -4.48 8.29
C GLY A 339 2.72 -3.64 8.20
N PHE A 340 2.24 -3.15 9.33
CA PHE A 340 0.97 -2.43 9.42
C PHE A 340 1.18 -0.93 9.57
N THR A 341 0.39 -0.13 8.85
CA THR A 341 0.20 1.28 9.20
C THR A 341 -0.53 1.38 10.53
N SER A 342 -0.50 2.56 11.18
CA SER A 342 -1.26 2.80 12.42
C SER A 342 -2.78 2.66 12.26
N ALA A 343 -3.29 2.69 11.03
CA ALA A 343 -4.70 2.54 10.71
C ALA A 343 -5.10 1.09 10.35
N GLY A 344 -4.22 0.10 10.58
CA GLY A 344 -4.54 -1.31 10.33
C GLY A 344 -4.51 -1.69 8.85
N VAL A 345 -3.72 -1.01 8.02
CA VAL A 345 -3.46 -1.41 6.63
C VAL A 345 -2.12 -2.14 6.57
N LEU A 346 -2.13 -3.41 6.13
CA LEU A 346 -0.93 -4.17 5.81
C LEU A 346 -0.32 -3.60 4.52
N CYS A 347 0.95 -3.20 4.58
CA CYS A 347 1.76 -2.77 3.44
C CYS A 347 3.00 -3.64 3.33
N GLY A 348 3.37 -4.01 2.12
CA GLY A 348 4.57 -4.84 1.93
C GLY A 348 4.76 -5.32 0.51
N VAL A 349 5.48 -6.42 0.39
CA VAL A 349 5.78 -7.10 -0.87
C VAL A 349 5.68 -8.61 -0.74
N TYR A 350 5.17 -9.26 -1.77
CA TYR A 350 5.40 -10.67 -2.02
C TYR A 350 6.67 -10.85 -2.84
N LEU A 351 7.56 -11.73 -2.40
CA LEU A 351 8.62 -12.29 -3.23
C LEU A 351 8.05 -13.47 -3.99
N THR A 352 8.06 -13.38 -5.33
CA THR A 352 7.51 -14.43 -6.17
C THR A 352 8.23 -14.60 -7.50
N ASP A 353 8.39 -15.86 -7.90
CA ASP A 353 8.94 -16.30 -9.19
C ASP A 353 7.84 -16.63 -10.21
N ILE A 354 6.58 -16.67 -9.76
CA ILE A 354 5.43 -16.95 -10.59
C ILE A 354 5.34 -15.89 -11.69
N GLY A 355 5.23 -16.33 -12.94
CA GLY A 355 4.85 -15.48 -14.06
C GLY A 355 5.95 -14.60 -14.66
N ILE A 356 7.22 -14.70 -14.22
CA ILE A 356 8.35 -13.94 -14.75
C ILE A 356 8.64 -14.37 -16.21
N PRO A 357 8.46 -13.50 -17.21
CA PRO A 357 8.78 -13.86 -18.60
C PRO A 357 10.31 -13.96 -18.81
N ASN A 358 10.78 -14.97 -19.55
CA ASN A 358 12.22 -15.13 -19.87
C ASN A 358 12.87 -13.86 -20.46
N ARG A 359 12.12 -13.11 -21.28
CA ARG A 359 12.60 -11.83 -21.85
C ARG A 359 12.96 -10.78 -20.78
N TRP A 360 12.40 -10.86 -19.58
CA TRP A 360 12.62 -9.90 -18.50
C TRP A 360 13.81 -10.23 -17.63
N ILE A 361 14.14 -11.52 -17.51
CA ILE A 361 15.38 -11.97 -16.89
C ILE A 361 16.59 -11.25 -17.52
N ARG A 362 16.51 -10.87 -18.79
CA ARG A 362 17.58 -10.16 -19.50
C ARG A 362 17.41 -8.63 -19.60
N SER A 363 16.23 -8.08 -19.31
CA SER A 363 15.90 -6.67 -19.61
C SER A 363 15.37 -5.85 -18.44
N ARG A 364 15.06 -6.48 -17.30
CA ARG A 364 14.48 -5.83 -16.12
C ARG A 364 15.15 -6.26 -14.83
N LEU A 365 16.45 -6.49 -14.88
CA LEU A 365 17.22 -6.91 -13.71
C LEU A 365 17.23 -5.80 -12.65
N ALA A 366 17.13 -6.22 -11.39
CA ALA A 366 17.19 -5.30 -10.26
C ALA A 366 18.57 -4.63 -10.15
N PRO A 367 18.66 -3.46 -9.50
CA PRO A 367 19.94 -2.87 -9.14
C PRO A 367 20.82 -3.87 -8.37
N GLY A 368 22.10 -3.95 -8.73
CA GLY A 368 23.04 -4.92 -8.15
C GLY A 368 23.06 -6.30 -8.82
N HIS A 369 22.39 -6.46 -9.96
CA HIS A 369 22.44 -7.69 -10.75
C HIS A 369 23.81 -7.94 -11.38
N PHE A 370 24.02 -9.18 -11.81
CA PHE A 370 25.24 -9.60 -12.46
C PHE A 370 25.01 -10.62 -13.56
N GLN A 371 25.97 -10.67 -14.46
CA GLN A 371 26.03 -11.66 -15.54
C GLN A 371 27.21 -12.57 -15.27
N TYR A 372 26.98 -13.87 -15.37
CA TYR A 372 28.06 -14.81 -15.63
C TYR A 372 28.28 -14.81 -17.14
N ASP A 373 29.52 -14.82 -17.60
CA ASP A 373 29.80 -15.25 -18.95
C ASP A 373 29.36 -16.72 -19.05
N GLU A 374 28.28 -16.97 -19.80
CA GLU A 374 27.88 -18.32 -20.16
C GLU A 374 28.91 -18.83 -21.18
N ASP A 375 29.86 -19.67 -20.74
CA ASP A 375 30.74 -20.44 -21.63
C ASP A 375 29.97 -21.53 -22.41
#